data_AF-A0A7S2DLN3-F1
#
_entry.id   AF-A0A7S2DLN3-F1
#
_cell.length_a   1.000
_cell.length_b   1.000
_cell.length_c   1.000
_cell.angle_alpha   90.00
_cell.angle_beta   90.00
_cell.angle_gamma   90.00
#
_symmetry.space_group_name_H-M   'P 1'
#
loop_
_entity.id
_entity.type
_entity.pdbx_description
1 polymer ?
#
loop_
_entity_poly.entity_id
_entity_poly.type
_entity_poly.pdbx_seq_one_letter_code
_entity_poly.pdbx_strand_id
1 'polypeptide(L)'
;TWYWNRYPGCACDVESYLYSYSFSPELEKEWSWSRRYGRQPEILEYARYTAEKFDLKRDVSFWTEVTSATYDESERLWVVRTDRGDRTRARFLFLANGSLSTPTIPNIRGVEKFKGASFHTHDWDHSADLAGKRVDVIGTGSTATQAIPVLAKVAK
;
A
#
# COMPACT_ATOMS: atom_id res chain seq x y z
N THR A 1 0.20 -1.17 -2.26
CA THR A 1 0.84 0.16 -2.08
C THR A 1 -0.14 1.23 -1.60
N TRP A 2 -1.11 1.64 -2.42
CA TRP A 2 -1.97 2.80 -2.12
C TRP A 2 -2.96 2.62 -0.96
N TYR A 3 -3.23 1.39 -0.53
CA TYR A 3 -3.98 1.17 0.72
C TYR A 3 -3.15 1.48 1.98
N TRP A 4 -1.86 1.11 1.97
CA TRP A 4 -0.97 1.13 3.13
C TRP A 4 -0.25 2.47 3.32
N ASN A 5 0.35 3.02 2.25
CA ASN A 5 1.18 4.22 2.33
C ASN A 5 0.34 5.49 2.52
N ARG A 6 -0.05 5.82 3.75
CA ARG A 6 -0.93 6.97 4.05
C ARG A 6 -0.20 8.16 4.69
N TYR A 7 1.12 8.19 4.57
CA TYR A 7 1.93 9.28 5.07
C TYR A 7 1.62 10.61 4.35
N PRO A 8 1.78 11.76 5.02
CA PRO A 8 1.53 13.07 4.44
C PRO A 8 2.38 13.30 3.19
N GLY A 9 1.75 13.78 2.11
CA GLY A 9 2.46 14.07 0.86
C GLY A 9 2.64 12.88 -0.09
N CYS A 10 2.19 11.67 0.28
CA CYS A 10 2.27 10.50 -0.59
C CYS A 10 1.56 10.75 -1.93
N ALA A 11 2.32 10.63 -3.02
CA ALA A 11 1.84 10.84 -4.38
C ALA A 11 2.59 9.94 -5.37
N CYS A 12 2.01 9.75 -6.54
CA CYS A 12 2.70 9.09 -7.65
C CYS A 12 3.64 10.07 -8.36
N ASP A 13 4.78 9.58 -8.82
CA ASP A 13 5.75 10.30 -9.66
C ASP A 13 5.47 10.16 -11.16
N VAL A 14 4.52 9.30 -11.54
CA VAL A 14 3.99 9.17 -12.89
C VAL A 14 2.72 10.03 -13.02
N GLU A 15 2.53 10.64 -14.19
CA GLU A 15 1.34 11.45 -14.45
C GLU A 15 0.07 10.61 -14.35
N SER A 16 -0.98 11.17 -13.75
CA SER A 16 -2.20 10.43 -13.39
C SER A 16 -2.87 9.72 -14.58
N TYR A 17 -2.86 10.34 -15.76
CA TYR A 17 -3.39 9.72 -16.98
C TYR A 17 -2.61 8.47 -17.39
N LEU A 18 -1.29 8.46 -17.18
CA LEU A 18 -0.43 7.31 -17.47
C LEU A 18 -0.41 6.29 -16.32
N TYR A 19 -0.64 6.75 -15.09
CA TYR A 19 -0.74 5.92 -13.90
C TYR A 19 -2.20 5.46 -13.66
N SER A 20 -2.83 4.96 -14.71
CA SER A 20 -4.21 4.46 -14.71
C SER A 20 -4.32 3.19 -15.57
N TYR A 21 -5.42 2.46 -15.44
CA TYR A 21 -5.66 1.28 -16.26
C TYR A 21 -6.19 1.66 -17.64
N SER A 22 -5.60 1.08 -18.69
CA SER A 22 -5.99 1.30 -20.09
C SER A 22 -6.84 0.17 -20.70
N PHE A 23 -7.21 -0.84 -19.92
CA PHE A 23 -7.95 -2.01 -20.44
C PHE A 23 -9.44 -1.71 -20.73
N SER A 24 -9.99 -0.61 -20.19
CA SER A 24 -11.40 -0.23 -20.34
C SER A 24 -11.50 1.23 -20.78
N PRO A 25 -11.94 1.49 -22.03
CA PRO A 25 -12.21 2.84 -22.51
C PRO A 25 -13.32 3.55 -21.69
N GLU A 26 -14.26 2.82 -21.10
CA GLU A 26 -15.29 3.38 -20.23
C GLU A 26 -14.66 3.93 -18.94
N LEU A 27 -13.78 3.15 -18.32
CA LEU A 27 -13.07 3.57 -17.10
C LEU A 27 -12.25 4.85 -17.34
N GLU A 28 -11.59 4.95 -18.49
CA GLU A 28 -10.82 6.13 -18.88
C GLU A 28 -11.71 7.37 -19.08
N LYS A 29 -12.92 7.21 -19.65
CA LYS A 29 -13.86 8.31 -19.87
C LYS A 29 -14.58 8.77 -18.60
N GLU A 30 -14.86 7.85 -17.69
CA GLU A 30 -15.67 8.11 -16.48
C GLU A 30 -14.84 8.71 -15.34
N TRP A 31 -13.55 8.43 -15.28
CA TRP A 31 -12.68 8.95 -14.21
C TRP A 31 -12.00 10.25 -14.62
N SER A 32 -12.05 11.25 -13.73
CA SER A 32 -11.36 12.53 -13.93
C SER A 32 -10.36 12.79 -12.81
N TRP A 33 -9.09 12.91 -13.17
CA TRP A 33 -8.02 13.22 -12.23
C TRP A 33 -8.01 14.71 -11.89
N SER A 34 -7.96 15.04 -10.60
CA SER A 34 -7.92 16.43 -10.10
C SER A 34 -6.54 17.07 -10.22
N ARG A 35 -5.48 16.28 -10.45
CA ARG A 35 -4.07 16.71 -10.46
C ARG A 35 -3.28 15.96 -11.53
N ARG A 36 -2.23 16.62 -12.04
CA ARG A 36 -1.23 16.00 -12.94
C ARG A 36 -0.55 14.79 -12.30
N TYR A 37 -0.30 14.84 -10.99
CA TYR A 37 0.24 13.72 -10.21
C TYR A 37 -0.74 13.38 -9.09
N GLY A 38 -1.37 12.21 -9.20
CA GLY A 38 -2.37 11.72 -8.26
C GLY A 38 -1.78 11.55 -6.87
N ARG A 39 -2.52 11.98 -5.85
CA ARG A 39 -2.16 11.72 -4.45
C ARG A 39 -2.71 10.38 -4.00
N GLN A 40 -2.12 9.79 -2.97
CA GLN A 40 -2.54 8.49 -2.48
C GLN A 40 -4.07 8.35 -2.27
N PRO A 41 -4.79 9.32 -1.67
CA PRO A 41 -6.23 9.17 -1.45
C PRO A 41 -7.02 9.00 -2.76
N GLU A 42 -6.70 9.82 -3.77
CA GLU A 42 -7.36 9.81 -5.08
C GLU A 42 -7.03 8.54 -5.87
N ILE A 43 -5.78 8.07 -5.82
CA ILE A 43 -5.40 6.82 -6.48
C ILE A 43 -6.07 5.62 -5.80
N LEU A 44 -6.20 5.63 -4.46
CA LEU A 44 -6.95 4.60 -3.75
C LEU A 44 -8.44 4.65 -4.09
N GLU A 45 -9.00 5.83 -4.27
CA GLU A 45 -10.39 6.01 -4.71
C GLU A 45 -10.59 5.48 -6.12
N TYR A 46 -9.68 5.79 -7.06
CA TYR A 46 -9.68 5.22 -8.40
C TYR A 46 -9.67 3.69 -8.38
N ALA A 47 -8.77 3.08 -7.61
CA ALA A 47 -8.70 1.62 -7.48
C ALA A 47 -9.98 1.02 -6.88
N ARG A 48 -10.60 1.70 -5.90
CA ARG A 48 -11.90 1.30 -5.33
C ARG A 48 -13.03 1.42 -6.33
N TYR A 49 -13.05 2.49 -7.11
CA TYR A 49 -14.01 2.72 -8.17
C TYR A 49 -13.93 1.61 -9.24
N THR A 50 -12.71 1.28 -9.70
CA THR A 50 -12.49 0.15 -10.60
C THR A 50 -12.99 -1.16 -9.99
N ALA A 51 -12.63 -1.46 -8.74
CA ALA A 51 -13.05 -2.69 -8.08
C ALA A 51 -14.57 -2.82 -7.93
N GLU A 52 -15.27 -1.69 -7.71
CA GLU A 52 -16.73 -1.64 -7.65
C GLU A 52 -17.37 -1.82 -9.02
N LYS A 53 -16.90 -1.08 -10.03
CA LYS A 53 -17.44 -1.11 -11.40
C LYS A 53 -17.46 -2.51 -12.00
N PHE A 54 -16.43 -3.31 -11.70
CA PHE A 54 -16.29 -4.67 -12.22
C PHE A 54 -16.69 -5.76 -11.21
N ASP A 55 -17.31 -5.37 -10.08
CA ASP A 55 -17.73 -6.29 -9.00
C ASP A 55 -16.63 -7.27 -8.58
N LEU A 56 -15.41 -6.76 -8.40
CA LEU A 56 -14.24 -7.60 -8.11
C LEU A 56 -14.19 -8.06 -6.65
N LYS A 57 -14.81 -7.29 -5.75
CA LYS A 57 -14.71 -7.54 -4.29
C LYS A 57 -15.38 -8.85 -3.88
N ARG A 58 -16.38 -9.34 -4.62
CA ARG A 58 -17.07 -10.60 -4.32
C ARG A 58 -16.13 -11.81 -4.31
N ASP A 59 -15.05 -11.74 -5.08
CA ASP A 59 -14.07 -12.81 -5.25
C ASP A 59 -12.79 -12.59 -4.42
N VAL A 60 -12.78 -11.60 -3.51
CA VAL A 60 -11.62 -11.24 -2.68
C VAL A 60 -11.89 -11.54 -1.21
N SER A 61 -11.04 -12.39 -0.62
CA SER A 61 -10.97 -12.55 0.83
C SER A 61 -9.99 -11.56 1.44
N PHE A 62 -10.50 -10.46 2.00
CA PHE A 62 -9.70 -9.50 2.76
C PHE A 62 -9.29 -10.07 4.13
N TRP A 63 -8.34 -9.41 4.80
CA TRP A 63 -7.86 -9.79 6.13
C TRP A 63 -7.42 -11.26 6.21
N THR A 64 -6.79 -11.74 5.14
CA THR A 64 -6.39 -13.14 4.97
C THR A 64 -4.99 -13.15 4.38
N GLU A 65 -4.01 -13.58 5.16
CA GLU A 65 -2.62 -13.70 4.73
C GLU A 65 -2.37 -15.12 4.23
N VAL A 66 -1.82 -15.26 3.02
CA VAL A 66 -1.33 -16.56 2.52
C VAL A 66 -0.02 -16.88 3.23
N THR A 67 -0.01 -17.93 4.05
CA THR A 67 1.15 -18.34 4.85
C THR A 67 2.02 -19.39 4.16
N SER A 68 1.45 -20.16 3.22
CA SER A 68 2.20 -21.10 2.40
C SER A 68 1.47 -21.42 1.09
N ALA A 69 2.25 -21.72 0.05
CA ALA A 69 1.78 -22.29 -1.19
C ALA A 69 2.73 -23.41 -1.62
N THR A 70 2.23 -24.63 -1.77
CA THR A 70 3.03 -25.80 -2.16
C THR A 70 2.40 -26.47 -3.37
N TYR A 71 3.20 -26.81 -4.37
CA TYR A 71 2.72 -27.55 -5.52
C TYR A 71 2.66 -29.05 -5.18
N ASP A 72 1.49 -29.66 -5.38
CA ASP A 72 1.27 -31.10 -5.25
C ASP A 72 1.41 -31.73 -6.64
N GLU A 73 2.50 -32.46 -6.86
CA GLU A 73 2.80 -33.08 -8.16
C GLU A 73 1.84 -34.21 -8.53
N SER A 74 1.30 -34.94 -7.54
CA SER A 74 0.39 -36.05 -7.80
C SER A 74 -0.94 -35.56 -8.34
N GLU A 75 -1.47 -34.49 -7.75
CA GLU A 75 -2.74 -33.88 -8.14
C GLU A 75 -2.57 -32.80 -9.21
N ARG A 76 -1.33 -32.35 -9.45
CA ARG A 76 -0.97 -31.23 -10.34
C ARG A 76 -1.68 -29.93 -9.96
N LEU A 77 -1.78 -29.67 -8.65
CA LEU A 77 -2.47 -28.51 -8.08
C LEU A 77 -1.58 -27.79 -7.06
N TRP A 78 -1.76 -26.48 -6.94
CA TRP A 78 -1.27 -25.72 -5.80
C TRP A 78 -2.18 -25.92 -4.59
N VAL A 79 -1.58 -26.14 -3.43
CA VAL A 79 -2.22 -26.14 -2.11
C VAL A 79 -1.80 -24.87 -1.38
N VAL A 80 -2.74 -23.96 -1.17
CA VAL A 80 -2.54 -22.67 -0.52
C VAL A 80 -3.13 -22.71 0.89
N ARG A 81 -2.39 -22.22 1.89
CA ARG A 81 -2.87 -22.07 3.28
C ARG A 81 -2.87 -20.62 3.70
N THR A 82 -3.78 -20.29 4.62
CA THR A 82 -3.93 -18.94 5.17
C THR A 82 -3.68 -18.90 6.67
N ASP A 83 -3.49 -17.71 7.22
CA ASP A 83 -3.43 -17.43 8.66
C ASP A 83 -4.75 -17.70 9.39
N ARG A 84 -5.86 -17.81 8.64
CA ARG A 84 -7.20 -18.13 9.16
C ARG A 84 -7.49 -19.63 9.21
N GLY A 85 -6.54 -20.47 8.79
CA GLY A 85 -6.68 -21.92 8.75
C GLY A 85 -7.32 -22.46 7.48
N ASP A 86 -7.56 -21.62 6.46
CA ASP A 86 -8.09 -22.08 5.18
C ASP A 86 -7.07 -22.95 4.45
N ARG A 87 -7.58 -23.88 3.65
CA ARG A 87 -6.79 -24.69 2.73
C ARG A 87 -7.48 -24.76 1.37
N THR A 88 -6.96 -24.02 0.42
CA THR A 88 -7.54 -23.91 -0.94
C THR A 88 -6.67 -24.63 -1.95
N ARG A 89 -7.30 -25.17 -2.99
CA ARG A 89 -6.62 -25.84 -4.10
C ARG A 89 -6.87 -25.08 -5.41
N ALA A 90 -5.82 -24.87 -6.19
CA ALA A 90 -5.92 -24.18 -7.47
C ALA A 90 -4.99 -24.81 -8.52
N ARG A 91 -5.41 -24.81 -9.78
CA ARG A 91 -4.55 -25.27 -10.89
C ARG A 91 -3.44 -24.28 -11.19
N PHE A 92 -3.74 -22.99 -11.07
CA PHE A 92 -2.82 -21.89 -11.34
C PHE A 92 -2.69 -21.00 -10.11
N LEU A 93 -1.50 -20.45 -9.91
CA LEU A 93 -1.21 -19.50 -8.85
C LEU A 93 -0.57 -18.26 -9.47
N PHE A 94 -1.22 -17.11 -9.28
CA PHE A 94 -0.70 -15.81 -9.68
C PHE A 94 -0.30 -15.02 -8.43
N LEU A 95 0.98 -14.64 -8.34
CA LEU A 95 1.49 -13.88 -7.21
C LEU A 95 1.52 -12.38 -7.54
N ALA A 96 0.53 -11.65 -7.03
CA ALA A 96 0.42 -10.19 -7.15
C ALA A 96 0.75 -9.48 -5.82
N ASN A 97 1.74 -9.98 -5.08
CA ASN A 97 2.11 -9.49 -3.74
C ASN A 97 2.97 -8.21 -3.76
N GLY A 98 3.44 -7.78 -4.92
CA GLY A 98 4.10 -6.49 -5.15
C GLY A 98 5.56 -6.41 -4.66
N SER A 99 6.37 -5.59 -5.33
CA SER A 99 7.82 -5.49 -5.07
C SER A 99 8.20 -4.57 -3.90
N LEU A 100 7.26 -3.76 -3.41
CA LEU A 100 7.46 -2.75 -2.36
C LEU A 100 6.37 -2.83 -1.28
N SER A 101 6.01 -4.06 -0.89
CA SER A 101 4.90 -4.35 0.03
C SER A 101 5.34 -4.69 1.45
N THR A 102 6.54 -5.25 1.64
CA THR A 102 7.08 -5.54 2.98
C THR A 102 7.99 -4.39 3.44
N PRO A 103 7.64 -3.65 4.52
CA PRO A 103 8.50 -2.59 5.03
C PRO A 103 9.79 -3.17 5.61
N THR A 104 10.92 -2.51 5.34
CA THR A 104 12.19 -2.82 6.00
C THR A 104 12.32 -1.92 7.22
N ILE A 105 12.23 -2.50 8.41
CA ILE A 105 12.40 -1.74 9.65
C ILE A 105 13.91 -1.54 9.92
N PRO A 106 14.38 -0.29 10.08
CA PRO A 106 15.79 -0.03 10.35
C PRO A 106 16.27 -0.71 11.64
N ASN A 107 17.38 -1.45 11.57
CA ASN A 107 18.02 -2.03 12.75
C ASN A 107 18.91 -0.99 13.44
N ILE A 108 18.31 -0.13 14.27
CA ILE A 108 18.99 0.91 15.02
C ILE A 108 19.15 0.46 16.47
N ARG A 109 20.38 0.31 16.93
CA ARG A 109 20.67 -0.08 18.31
C ARG A 109 20.07 0.92 19.30
N GLY A 110 19.24 0.44 20.22
CA GLY A 110 18.64 1.28 21.27
C GLY A 110 17.35 1.98 20.86
N VAL A 111 16.84 1.76 19.64
CA VAL A 111 15.61 2.38 19.15
C VAL A 111 14.40 2.05 20.02
N GLU A 112 14.39 0.86 20.63
CA GLU A 112 13.37 0.41 21.57
C GLU A 112 13.28 1.25 22.86
N LYS A 113 14.32 2.03 23.16
CA LYS A 113 14.35 2.92 24.33
C LYS A 113 13.66 4.25 24.06
N PHE A 114 13.38 4.58 22.80
CA PHE A 114 12.65 5.79 22.45
C PHE A 114 11.24 5.76 23.06
N LYS A 115 10.86 6.86 23.71
CA LYS A 115 9.58 6.97 24.45
C LYS A 115 8.53 7.79 23.71
N GLY A 116 8.88 8.38 22.58
CA GLY A 116 7.94 9.08 21.71
C GLY A 116 7.25 8.14 20.72
N ALA A 117 6.34 8.69 19.93
CA ALA A 117 5.71 7.96 18.83
C ALA A 117 6.74 7.63 17.75
N SER A 118 6.77 6.37 17.31
CA SER A 118 7.64 5.87 16.25
C SER A 118 6.87 4.88 15.39
N PHE A 119 6.81 5.14 14.09
CA PHE A 119 6.07 4.32 13.13
C PHE A 119 6.70 4.44 11.73
N HIS A 120 6.47 3.43 10.90
CA HIS A 120 6.98 3.38 9.53
C HIS A 120 5.97 4.03 8.57
N THR A 121 6.43 4.67 7.50
CA THR A 121 5.55 5.36 6.54
C THR A 121 4.55 4.45 5.80
N HIS A 122 4.90 3.16 5.68
CA HIS A 122 4.01 2.10 5.19
C HIS A 122 2.80 1.85 6.12
N ASP A 123 2.95 2.09 7.42
CA ASP A 123 1.91 1.90 8.44
C ASP A 123 1.77 3.19 9.25
N TRP A 124 1.32 4.24 8.56
CA TRP A 124 1.29 5.58 9.11
C TRP A 124 0.22 5.70 10.21
N ASP A 125 0.63 6.11 11.41
CA ASP A 125 -0.28 6.35 12.53
C ASP A 125 -0.98 7.71 12.37
N HIS A 126 -2.26 7.68 12.01
CA HIS A 126 -3.09 8.88 11.88
C HIS A 126 -3.48 9.53 13.22
N SER A 127 -3.28 8.84 14.35
CA SER A 127 -3.59 9.37 15.68
C SER A 127 -2.45 10.22 16.26
N ALA A 128 -1.26 10.15 15.66
CA ALA A 128 -0.10 10.90 16.12
C ALA A 128 -0.23 12.41 15.80
N ASP A 129 -0.36 13.22 16.85
CA ASP A 129 -0.29 14.68 16.74
C ASP A 129 1.18 15.15 16.69
N LEU A 130 1.58 15.63 15.52
CA LEU A 130 2.93 16.11 15.23
C LEU A 130 3.08 17.63 15.36
N ALA A 131 2.00 18.36 15.65
CA ALA A 131 2.03 19.82 15.73
C ALA A 131 2.97 20.31 16.85
N GLY A 132 3.93 21.17 16.50
CA GLY A 132 4.91 21.73 17.42
C GLY A 132 5.88 20.71 18.04
N LYS A 133 5.87 19.46 17.57
CA LYS A 133 6.80 18.40 18.02
C LYS A 133 8.10 18.47 17.24
N ARG A 134 9.20 18.05 17.88
CA ARG A 134 10.43 17.73 17.16
C ARG A 134 10.24 16.38 16.47
N VAL A 135 10.40 16.34 15.16
CA VAL A 135 10.18 15.15 14.34
C VAL A 135 11.45 14.80 13.59
N ASP A 136 11.93 13.58 13.80
CA ASP A 136 13.08 13.03 13.07
C ASP A 136 12.57 12.03 12.01
N VAL A 137 13.14 12.11 10.80
CA VAL A 137 12.83 11.19 9.70
C VAL A 137 14.08 10.40 9.35
N ILE A 138 13.99 9.07 9.41
CA ILE A 138 15.08 8.17 9.06
C ILE A 138 14.88 7.68 7.62
N GLY A 139 15.78 8.08 6.72
CA GLY A 139 15.74 7.79 5.29
C GLY A 139 15.54 9.05 4.45
N THR A 140 16.06 9.02 3.23
CA THR A 140 16.08 10.16 2.30
C THR A 140 15.63 9.79 0.87
N GLY A 141 14.99 8.62 0.71
CA GLY A 141 14.41 8.21 -0.57
C GLY A 141 13.12 8.96 -0.91
N SER A 142 12.44 8.56 -1.99
CA SER A 142 11.23 9.23 -2.50
C SER A 142 10.14 9.46 -1.44
N THR A 143 9.96 8.50 -0.54
CA THR A 143 9.01 8.65 0.57
C THR A 143 9.36 9.82 1.49
N ALA A 144 10.63 9.97 1.85
CA ALA A 144 11.07 11.05 2.73
C ALA A 144 11.01 12.41 2.02
N THR A 145 11.41 12.47 0.75
CA THR A 145 11.37 13.72 -0.04
C THR A 145 9.94 14.22 -0.24
N GLN A 146 8.95 13.32 -0.30
CA GLN A 146 7.53 13.67 -0.32
C GLN A 146 7.00 14.08 1.07
N ALA A 147 7.40 13.37 2.14
CA ALA A 147 6.85 13.57 3.47
C ALA A 147 7.42 14.82 4.19
N ILE A 148 8.74 15.00 4.16
CA ILE A 148 9.45 16.05 4.91
C ILE A 148 8.86 17.45 4.63
N PRO A 149 8.60 17.89 3.39
CA PRO A 149 8.04 19.22 3.13
C PRO A 149 6.64 19.43 3.69
N VAL A 150 5.86 18.37 3.89
CA VAL A 150 4.52 18.45 4.50
C VAL A 150 4.63 18.44 6.02
N LEU A 151 5.49 17.59 6.58
CA LEU A 151 5.76 17.50 8.01
C LEU A 151 6.40 18.79 8.56
N ALA A 152 7.31 19.41 7.83
CA ALA A 152 7.97 20.66 8.21
C ALA A 152 7.01 21.85 8.39
N LYS A 153 5.77 21.75 7.89
CA LYS A 153 4.74 22.79 8.08
C LYS A 153 4.08 22.71 9.46
N VAL A 154 4.18 21.58 10.14
CA VAL A 154 3.51 21.33 11.44
C VAL A 154 4.51 21.04 12.56
N ALA A 155 5.67 20.46 12.25
CA ALA A 155 6.73 20.18 13.20
C ALA A 155 7.47 21.45 13.65
N LYS A 156 8.17 21.35 14.79
CA LYS A 156 9.03 22.39 15.37
C LYS A 156 10.49 22.19 15.00
#